data_AF-A0A1F6WY83-F1
#
_entry.id   AF-A0A1F6WY83-F1
#
_cell.length_a   1.000
_cell.length_b   1.000
_cell.length_c   1.000
_cell.angle_alpha   90.00
_cell.angle_beta   90.00
_cell.angle_gamma   90.00
#
_symmetry.space_group_name_H-M   'P 1'
#
loop_
_entity.id
_entity.type
_entity.pdbx_description
1 polymer ?
#
loop_
_entity_poly.entity_id
_entity_poly.type
_entity_poly.pdbx_seq_one_letter_code
_entity_poly.pdbx_strand_id
1 'polypeptide(L)'
;MSKVTLRVLASIFLFFSILFMPLWLSLVLAFASMAYFSFFLEAVFLFFLSDLLYGAPESYLFNIVFVSLSLMLICFIILELLKKKLRFHSK
;
A
#
# COMPACT_ATOMS: atom_id res chain seq x y z
N MET A 1 -14.18 -6.26 -19.09
CA MET A 1 -13.33 -6.76 -17.99
C MET A 1 -14.11 -6.63 -16.68
N SER A 2 -14.28 -7.70 -15.90
CA SER A 2 -14.96 -7.58 -14.60
C SER A 2 -14.06 -6.81 -13.61
N LYS A 3 -14.66 -6.01 -12.72
CA LYS A 3 -13.94 -5.19 -11.72
C LYS A 3 -12.97 -6.02 -10.85
N VAL A 4 -13.23 -7.32 -10.72
CA VAL A 4 -12.41 -8.28 -9.97
C VAL A 4 -11.09 -8.58 -10.68
N THR A 5 -11.09 -8.75 -12.01
CA THR A 5 -9.85 -9.04 -12.77
C THR A 5 -8.85 -7.89 -12.69
N LEU A 6 -9.34 -6.64 -12.71
CA LEU A 6 -8.48 -5.46 -12.56
C LEU A 6 -7.85 -5.37 -11.15
N ARG A 7 -8.55 -5.81 -10.11
CA ARG A 7 -7.99 -5.87 -8.75
C ARG A 7 -6.85 -6.88 -8.66
N VAL A 8 -7.07 -8.09 -9.16
CA VAL A 8 -6.05 -9.15 -9.13
C VAL A 8 -4.82 -8.75 -9.93
N LEU A 9 -5.01 -8.15 -11.11
CA LEU A 9 -3.90 -7.65 -11.93
C LEU A 9 -3.10 -6.56 -11.20
N ALA A 10 -3.78 -5.61 -10.55
CA ALA A 10 -3.14 -4.56 -9.77
C ALA A 10 -2.31 -5.12 -8.61
N SER A 11 -2.84 -6.12 -7.87
CA SER A 11 -2.09 -6.79 -6.79
C SER A 11 -0.85 -7.53 -7.29
N ILE A 12 -0.96 -8.25 -8.41
CA ILE A 12 0.18 -8.97 -9.02
C ILE A 12 1.25 -7.97 -9.46
N PHE A 13 0.84 -6.87 -10.08
CA PHE A 13 1.76 -5.83 -10.54
C PHE A 13 2.45 -5.12 -9.36
N LEU A 14 1.72 -4.85 -8.27
CA LEU A 14 2.26 -4.32 -7.02
C LEU A 14 3.28 -5.27 -6.39
N PHE A 15 2.98 -6.56 -6.37
CA PHE A 15 3.89 -7.59 -5.84
C PHE A 15 5.21 -7.62 -6.63
N PHE A 16 5.13 -7.55 -7.96
CA PHE A 16 6.31 -7.45 -8.81
C PHE A 16 7.10 -6.17 -8.57
N SER A 17 6.41 -5.03 -8.43
CA SER A 17 7.03 -3.75 -8.12
C SER A 17 7.78 -3.81 -6.79
N ILE A 18 7.21 -4.45 -5.76
CA ILE A 18 7.83 -4.61 -4.45
C ILE A 18 9.10 -5.46 -4.50
N LEU A 19 9.14 -6.49 -5.35
CA LEU A 19 10.29 -7.38 -5.47
C LEU A 19 11.46 -6.77 -6.26
N PHE A 20 11.17 -6.01 -7.33
CA PHE A 20 12.18 -5.59 -8.30
C PHE A 20 12.43 -4.07 -8.36
N MET A 21 11.49 -3.25 -7.88
CA MET A 21 11.56 -1.79 -8.00
C MET A 21 11.81 -1.14 -6.63
N PRO A 22 12.40 0.07 -6.60
CA PRO A 22 12.60 0.81 -5.36
C PRO A 22 11.26 1.05 -4.65
N LEU A 23 11.28 0.93 -3.31
CA LEU A 23 10.10 1.09 -2.42
C LEU A 23 9.25 2.33 -2.72
N TRP A 24 9.89 3.44 -3.09
CA TRP A 24 9.21 4.69 -3.47
C TRP A 24 8.22 4.52 -4.62
N LEU A 25 8.58 3.74 -5.63
CA LEU A 25 7.72 3.53 -6.79
C LEU A 25 6.53 2.64 -6.42
N SER A 26 6.78 1.60 -5.62
CA SER A 26 5.74 0.73 -5.06
C SER A 26 4.76 1.51 -4.18
N LEU A 27 5.23 2.53 -3.46
CA LEU A 27 4.40 3.40 -2.62
C LEU A 27 3.42 4.22 -3.47
N VAL A 28 3.91 4.85 -4.53
CA VAL A 28 3.07 5.60 -5.49
C VAL A 28 2.04 4.69 -6.14
N LEU A 29 2.45 3.48 -6.54
CA LEU A 29 1.54 2.50 -7.14
C LEU A 29 0.45 2.03 -6.17
N ALA A 30 0.82 1.78 -4.92
CA ALA A 30 -0.14 1.41 -3.90
C ALA A 30 -1.11 2.54 -3.60
N PHE A 31 -0.64 3.79 -3.57
CA PHE A 31 -1.50 4.96 -3.40
C PHE A 31 -2.48 5.12 -4.57
N ALA A 32 -2.01 4.97 -5.82
CA ALA A 32 -2.86 4.99 -7.00
C ALA A 32 -3.91 3.86 -6.98
N SER A 33 -3.51 2.66 -6.57
CA SER A 33 -4.41 1.50 -6.45
C SER A 33 -5.45 1.68 -5.35
N MET A 34 -5.06 2.24 -4.20
CA MET A 34 -5.96 2.61 -3.10
C MET A 34 -6.90 3.77 -3.46
N ALA A 35 -6.49 4.69 -4.34
CA ALA A 35 -7.38 5.72 -4.86
C ALA A 35 -8.45 5.08 -5.76
N TYR A 36 -8.04 4.21 -6.68
CA TYR A 36 -8.92 3.54 -7.65
C TYR A 36 -9.88 2.54 -6.99
N PHE A 37 -9.41 1.75 -6.01
CA PHE A 37 -10.23 0.78 -5.29
C PHE A 37 -10.50 1.25 -3.86
N SER A 38 -11.78 1.35 -3.49
CA SER A 38 -12.16 1.87 -2.17
C SER A 38 -11.75 1.00 -0.98
N PHE A 39 -11.36 -0.26 -1.18
CA PHE A 39 -10.98 -1.18 -0.12
C PHE A 39 -9.89 -2.13 -0.61
N PHE A 40 -8.64 -1.67 -0.59
CA PHE A 40 -7.47 -2.37 -1.15
C PHE A 40 -6.48 -2.77 -0.05
N LEU A 41 -6.93 -3.65 0.85
CA LEU A 41 -6.11 -4.22 1.93
C LEU A 41 -4.94 -5.07 1.41
N GLU A 42 -5.03 -5.55 0.16
CA GLU A 42 -3.97 -6.32 -0.49
C GLU A 42 -2.64 -5.55 -0.52
N ALA A 43 -2.66 -4.24 -0.78
CA ALA A 43 -1.44 -3.43 -0.79
C ALA A 43 -0.79 -3.31 0.60
N VAL A 44 -1.58 -3.22 1.67
CA VAL A 44 -1.07 -3.16 3.05
C VAL A 44 -0.39 -4.48 3.41
N PHE A 45 -1.01 -5.61 3.05
CA PHE A 45 -0.46 -6.93 3.30
C PHE A 45 0.83 -7.19 2.49
N LEU A 46 0.87 -6.72 1.25
CA LEU A 46 2.06 -6.79 0.40
C LEU A 46 3.21 -5.93 0.92
N PHE A 47 2.92 -4.72 1.41
CA PHE A 47 3.92 -3.87 2.07
C PHE A 47 4.41 -4.46 3.39
N PHE A 48 3.53 -5.11 4.17
CA PHE A 48 3.94 -5.89 5.35
C PHE A 48 4.90 -7.01 4.96
N LEU A 49 4.60 -7.76 3.89
CA LEU A 49 5.46 -8.84 3.41
C LEU A 49 6.80 -8.29 2.88
N SER A 50 6.78 -7.15 2.19
CA SER A 50 7.99 -6.44 1.77
C SER A 50 8.87 -6.05 2.94
N ASP A 51 8.26 -5.51 3.98
CA ASP A 51 8.94 -5.04 5.18
C ASP A 51 9.47 -6.25 6.00
N LEU A 52 8.82 -7.42 5.92
CA LEU A 52 9.34 -8.67 6.48
C LEU A 52 10.50 -9.27 5.65
N LEU A 53 10.46 -9.12 4.33
CA LEU A 53 11.49 -9.62 3.40
C LEU A 53 12.74 -8.74 3.37
N TYR A 54 12.55 -7.41 3.41
CA TYR A 54 13.59 -6.40 3.25
C TYR A 54 13.90 -5.61 4.53
N GLY A 55 13.06 -5.69 5.57
CA GLY A 55 13.30 -5.14 6.91
C GLY A 55 14.29 -5.99 7.70
N ALA A 56 15.42 -6.32 7.08
CA ALA A 56 16.62 -6.61 7.86
C ALA A 56 17.01 -5.31 8.59
N PRO A 57 17.46 -5.38 9.86
CA PRO A 57 17.87 -4.19 10.59
C PRO A 57 19.13 -3.62 9.94
N GLU A 58 18.95 -2.75 8.94
CA GLU A 58 20.03 -1.91 8.48
C GLU A 58 20.24 -0.83 9.53
N SER A 59 21.37 -0.95 10.23
CA SER A 59 21.85 -0.13 11.35
C SER A 59 21.94 1.38 11.08
N TYR A 60 21.54 1.83 9.88
CA TYR A 60 21.63 3.21 9.41
C TYR A 60 20.39 4.07 9.72
N LEU A 61 19.23 3.47 10.01
CA LEU A 61 17.98 4.20 10.26
C LEU A 61 17.31 3.82 11.59
N PHE A 62 18.03 4.03 12.70
CA PHE A 62 17.43 4.04 14.05
C PHE A 62 16.83 2.71 14.54
N ASN A 63 17.26 1.54 14.06
CA ASN A 63 16.74 0.23 14.50
C ASN A 63 15.21 0.05 14.32
N ILE A 64 14.56 0.87 13.48
CA ILE A 64 13.13 0.76 13.23
C ILE A 64 12.91 -0.23 12.08
N VAL A 65 12.51 -1.44 12.44
CA VAL A 65 12.30 -2.55 11.49
C VAL A 65 11.10 -2.31 10.57
N PHE A 66 10.13 -1.47 10.98
CA PHE A 66 8.82 -1.32 10.33
C PHE A 66 8.48 0.11 9.86
N VAL A 67 9.44 0.84 9.30
CA VAL A 67 9.21 2.22 8.81
C VAL A 67 8.23 2.23 7.64
N SER A 68 8.41 1.35 6.66
CA SER A 68 7.61 1.32 5.44
C SER A 68 6.18 0.87 5.73
N LEU A 69 6.05 -0.13 6.61
CA LEU A 69 4.75 -0.54 7.13
C LEU A 69 4.01 0.63 7.79
N SER A 70 4.67 1.31 8.74
CA SER A 70 4.05 2.37 9.54
C SER A 70 3.57 3.51 8.64
N LEU A 71 4.40 3.91 7.67
CA LEU A 71 4.04 4.91 6.65
C LEU A 71 2.80 4.50 5.85
N MET A 72 2.75 3.24 5.39
CA MET A 72 1.66 2.78 4.55
C MET A 72 0.35 2.62 5.33
N LEU A 73 0.43 2.21 6.59
CA LEU A 73 -0.70 2.10 7.50
C LEU A 73 -1.31 3.48 7.80
N ILE A 74 -0.46 4.49 8.03
CA ILE A 74 -0.88 5.89 8.20
C ILE A 74 -1.56 6.40 6.92
N CYS A 75 -0.96 6.19 5.74
CA CYS A 75 -1.57 6.56 4.46
C CYS A 75 -2.93 5.91 4.24
N PHE A 76 -3.05 4.61 4.55
CA PHE A 76 -4.29 3.86 4.42
C PHE A 76 -5.40 4.44 5.31
N ILE A 77 -5.09 4.71 6.60
CA ILE A 77 -6.03 5.31 7.55
C ILE A 77 -6.50 6.69 7.06
N ILE A 78 -5.57 7.55 6.61
CA ILE A 78 -5.90 8.90 6.11
C ILE A 78 -6.82 8.82 4.90
N LEU A 79 -6.52 7.96 3.92
CA LEU A 79 -7.35 7.76 2.73
C LEU A 79 -8.74 7.23 3.06
N GLU A 80 -8.84 6.28 3.99
CA GLU A 80 -10.11 5.70 4.39
C GLU A 80 -10.98 6.72 5.16
N LEU A 81 -10.37 7.54 6.02
CA LEU A 81 -11.04 8.66 6.69
C LEU A 81 -11.50 9.74 5.69
N LEU A 82 -10.68 10.08 4.69
CA LEU A 82 -11.07 11.01 3.63
C LEU A 82 -12.26 10.46 2.82
N LYS A 83 -12.21 9.19 2.42
CA LYS A 83 -13.29 8.54 1.66
C LYS A 83 -14.58 8.46 2.48
N LYS A 84 -14.50 8.17 3.79
CA LYS A 84 -15.67 8.23 4.69
C LYS A 84 -16.29 9.62 4.74
N LYS A 85 -15.50 10.68 4.84
CA LYS A 85 -15.99 12.07 4.82
C LYS A 85 -16.66 12.44 3.49
N LEU A 86 -16.06 12.06 2.36
CA LEU A 86 -16.61 12.33 1.02
C LEU A 86 -17.95 11.61 0.78
N ARG A 87 -18.12 10.40 1.31
CA ARG A 87 -19.39 9.67 1.21
C ARG A 87 -20.49 10.25 2.08
N PHE A 88 -20.13 10.94 3.16
CA PHE A 88 -21.08 11.55 4.10
C PHE A 88 -21.63 12.90 3.62
N HIS A 89 -20.91 13.61 2.76
CA HIS A 89 -21.35 14.91 2.22
C HIS A 89 -22.20 14.81 0.94
N SER A 90 -22.46 13.58 0.45
CA SER A 90 -23.33 13.32 -0.70
C SER A 90 -24.73 12.81 -0.25
N LYS A 91 -25.18 13.18 0.94
CA LYS A 91 -26.56 13.02 1.41
C LYS A 91 -27.17 14.36 1.74
#